data_AF-J3JYT1-F1
#
_entry.id   AF-J3JYT1-F1
#
_cell.length_a   1.000
_cell.length_b   1.000
_cell.length_c   1.000
_cell.angle_alpha   90.00
_cell.angle_beta   90.00
_cell.angle_gamma   90.00
#
_symmetry.space_group_name_H-M   'P 1'
#
loop_
_entity.id
_entity.type
_entity.pdbx_description
1 polymer ?
#
loop_
_entity_poly.entity_id
_entity_poly.type
_entity_poly.pdbx_seq_one_letter_code
_entity_poly.pdbx_strand_id
1 'polypeptide(L)'
;MTENSTNSMETLPDATSERIESNLGQSERLSAEALNSPISTEHGDEKFNGVEISKLTKRQLKKYHKYMQWQKAKKEKRSKEKQKSKEKRKHAKLNNIDLGPSRKELKRKTMEASPCQTAVCIDLSFDDLMIDKDMAKTVKQILRVYTENRRASAPMQLHLSSFKGRSKEEMERHNGYQHWDIHFHESHYLDIFPRDKLVYLTSDSDNVIHNLEDDKVYIIGGLVDHNGHKMDFLRASATIKL
;
A
#
# COMPACT_ATOMS: atom_id res chain seq x y z
N MET A 1 2.47 -34.54 64.85
CA MET A 1 2.15 -33.16 65.30
C MET A 1 2.20 -32.29 64.05
N THR A 2 1.16 -32.28 63.21
CA THR A 2 0.00 -31.37 63.25
C THR A 2 0.41 -29.92 63.50
N GLU A 3 0.29 -29.07 62.48
CA GLU A 3 -0.54 -27.86 62.56
C GLU A 3 -0.87 -27.31 61.18
N ASN A 4 -2.18 -27.15 60.96
CA ASN A 4 -2.83 -26.48 59.84
C ASN A 4 -2.70 -24.97 60.01
N SER A 5 -2.56 -24.24 58.91
CA SER A 5 -3.00 -22.84 58.83
C SER A 5 -3.71 -22.63 57.50
N THR A 6 -5.04 -22.54 57.60
CA THR A 6 -5.99 -22.18 56.57
C THR A 6 -5.74 -20.75 56.09
N ASN A 7 -5.47 -20.56 54.80
CA ASN A 7 -5.47 -19.23 54.18
C ASN A 7 -6.79 -19.05 53.43
N SER A 8 -7.63 -18.16 53.94
CA SER A 8 -8.90 -17.75 53.35
C SER A 8 -8.63 -16.82 52.18
N MET A 9 -8.93 -17.28 50.96
CA MET A 9 -8.80 -16.49 49.74
C MET A 9 -10.04 -15.61 49.60
N GLU A 10 -9.93 -14.37 50.05
CA GLU A 10 -10.95 -13.33 49.87
C GLU A 10 -10.95 -12.88 48.40
N THR A 11 -11.97 -13.30 47.65
CA THR A 11 -12.16 -12.91 46.23
C THR A 11 -12.68 -11.48 46.15
N LEU A 12 -11.85 -10.56 45.65
CA LEU A 12 -12.29 -9.22 45.22
C LEU A 12 -13.18 -9.32 43.96
N PRO A 13 -14.27 -8.54 43.86
CA PRO A 13 -15.15 -8.59 42.71
C PRO A 13 -14.48 -8.05 41.44
N ASP A 14 -14.65 -8.78 40.34
CA ASP A 14 -14.11 -8.47 39.02
C ASP A 14 -14.83 -7.27 38.37
N ALA A 15 -14.28 -6.08 38.60
CA ALA A 15 -14.77 -4.79 38.08
C ALA A 15 -14.74 -4.69 36.53
N THR A 16 -14.20 -5.69 35.82
CA THR A 16 -14.17 -5.68 34.35
C THR A 16 -15.43 -6.27 33.72
N SER A 17 -16.05 -7.27 34.34
CA SER A 17 -17.28 -7.89 33.83
C SER A 17 -18.50 -6.95 33.95
N GLU A 18 -18.65 -6.27 35.10
CA GLU A 18 -19.72 -5.28 35.32
C GLU A 18 -19.64 -4.08 34.35
N ARG A 19 -18.43 -3.70 33.94
CA ARG A 19 -18.19 -2.63 32.94
C ARG A 19 -18.56 -3.02 31.51
N ILE A 20 -18.56 -4.31 31.20
CA ILE A 20 -18.91 -4.82 29.86
C ILE A 20 -20.42 -5.01 29.75
N GLU A 21 -21.06 -5.57 30.78
CA GLU A 21 -22.52 -5.72 30.83
C GLU A 21 -23.25 -4.37 30.85
N SER A 22 -22.73 -3.38 31.59
CA SER A 22 -23.26 -2.01 31.58
C SER A 22 -23.16 -1.36 30.19
N ASN A 23 -22.06 -1.56 29.45
CA ASN A 23 -21.90 -1.01 28.10
C ASN A 23 -22.80 -1.69 27.05
N LEU A 24 -23.03 -3.01 27.15
CA LEU A 24 -23.99 -3.72 26.28
C LEU A 24 -25.42 -3.26 26.54
N GLY A 25 -25.84 -3.17 27.81
CA GLY A 25 -27.18 -2.71 28.18
C GLY A 25 -27.45 -1.25 27.78
N GLN A 26 -26.42 -0.40 27.79
CA GLN A 26 -26.51 0.99 27.33
C GLN A 26 -26.62 1.08 25.80
N SER A 27 -25.89 0.24 25.06
CA SER A 27 -25.98 0.13 23.59
C SER A 27 -27.35 -0.36 23.13
N GLU A 28 -27.94 -1.35 23.81
CA GLU A 28 -29.27 -1.87 23.48
C GLU A 28 -30.38 -0.86 23.79
N ARG A 29 -30.30 -0.17 24.94
CA ARG A 29 -31.23 0.91 25.30
C ARG A 29 -31.17 2.08 24.32
N LEU A 30 -29.97 2.55 23.95
CA LEU A 30 -29.78 3.58 22.93
C LEU A 30 -30.35 3.16 21.55
N SER A 31 -30.35 1.86 21.24
CA SER A 31 -30.94 1.34 20.00
C SER A 31 -32.48 1.32 20.03
N ALA A 32 -33.08 1.06 21.19
CA ALA A 32 -34.52 1.02 21.38
C ALA A 32 -35.12 2.44 21.46
N GLU A 33 -34.41 3.37 22.08
CA GLU A 33 -34.81 4.78 22.24
C GLU A 33 -34.70 5.58 20.93
N ALA A 34 -33.73 5.22 20.07
CA ALA A 34 -33.62 5.76 18.71
C ALA A 34 -34.72 5.26 17.75
N LEU A 35 -35.35 4.11 18.03
CA LEU A 35 -36.48 3.58 17.24
C LEU A 35 -37.83 4.23 17.61
N ASN A 36 -37.90 4.89 18.77
CA ASN A 36 -39.13 5.48 19.31
C ASN A 36 -39.10 7.03 19.37
N SER A 37 -38.02 7.64 18.85
CA SER A 37 -37.94 9.09 18.70
C SER A 37 -38.79 9.53 17.52
N PRO A 38 -39.73 10.49 17.68
CA PRO A 38 -40.50 10.99 16.55
C PRO A 38 -39.56 11.55 15.49
N ILE A 39 -39.76 11.14 14.24
CA ILE A 39 -39.10 11.75 13.08
C ILE A 39 -39.52 13.23 13.08
N SER A 40 -38.60 14.11 13.46
CA SER A 40 -38.76 15.55 13.30
C SER A 40 -39.05 15.83 11.82
N THR A 41 -40.09 16.61 11.56
CA THR A 41 -40.69 16.95 10.26
C THR A 41 -39.75 17.68 9.28
N GLU A 42 -38.46 17.78 9.57
CA GLU A 42 -37.49 18.53 8.77
C GLU A 42 -36.78 17.70 7.67
N HIS A 43 -37.02 16.39 7.58
CA HIS A 43 -36.29 15.49 6.66
C HIS A 43 -37.19 14.89 5.55
N GLY A 44 -38.32 15.55 5.24
CA GLY A 44 -39.37 15.04 4.34
C GLY A 44 -38.89 14.66 2.93
N ASP A 45 -37.79 15.25 2.45
CA ASP A 45 -37.30 15.05 1.08
C ASP A 45 -36.06 14.14 0.98
N GLU A 46 -35.46 13.72 2.10
CA GLU A 46 -34.29 12.85 2.06
C GLU A 46 -34.71 11.40 1.75
N LYS A 47 -34.05 10.80 0.76
CA LYS A 47 -34.29 9.42 0.32
C LYS A 47 -33.14 8.51 0.72
N PHE A 48 -33.45 7.34 1.27
CA PHE A 48 -32.48 6.27 1.51
C PHE A 48 -32.75 5.10 0.55
N ASN A 49 -31.78 4.79 -0.32
CA ASN A 49 -31.91 3.81 -1.40
C ASN A 49 -33.15 4.05 -2.29
N GLY A 50 -33.44 5.31 -2.63
CA GLY A 50 -34.54 5.69 -3.51
C GLY A 50 -35.92 5.81 -2.85
N VAL A 51 -36.05 5.48 -1.56
CA VAL A 51 -37.30 5.60 -0.79
C VAL A 51 -37.18 6.76 0.20
N GLU A 52 -38.20 7.61 0.28
CA GLU A 52 -38.28 8.68 1.28
C GLU A 52 -38.12 8.11 2.70
N ILE A 53 -37.32 8.77 3.54
CA ILE A 53 -37.04 8.32 4.91
C ILE A 53 -38.34 8.11 5.70
N SER A 54 -39.34 8.98 5.49
CA SER A 54 -40.67 8.92 6.10
C SER A 54 -41.47 7.66 5.72
N LYS A 55 -41.15 7.01 4.59
CA LYS A 55 -41.82 5.82 4.06
C LYS A 55 -41.02 4.53 4.22
N LEU A 56 -39.91 4.55 4.98
CA LEU A 56 -39.09 3.35 5.19
C LEU A 56 -39.81 2.34 6.09
N THR A 57 -39.75 1.06 5.70
CA THR A 57 -40.17 -0.05 6.57
C THR A 57 -39.28 -0.15 7.81
N LYS A 58 -39.74 -0.78 8.89
CA LYS A 58 -38.95 -0.98 10.13
C LYS A 58 -37.54 -1.56 9.88
N ARG A 59 -37.41 -2.50 8.93
CA ARG A 59 -36.11 -3.09 8.53
C ARG A 59 -35.22 -2.08 7.80
N GLN A 60 -35.78 -1.29 6.88
CA GLN A 60 -35.05 -0.25 6.15
C GLN A 60 -34.65 0.90 7.06
N LEU A 61 -35.52 1.30 7.99
CA LEU A 61 -35.24 2.33 9.00
C LEU A 61 -34.08 1.91 9.91
N LYS A 62 -34.07 0.66 10.40
CA LYS A 62 -32.92 0.10 11.14
C LYS A 62 -31.61 0.15 10.32
N LYS A 63 -31.67 -0.16 9.02
CA LYS A 63 -30.51 -0.07 8.11
C LYS A 63 -30.06 1.39 7.92
N TYR A 64 -30.99 2.33 7.80
CA TYR A 64 -30.71 3.76 7.71
C TYR A 64 -30.02 4.29 8.97
N HIS A 65 -30.55 4.00 10.17
CA HIS A 65 -29.91 4.38 11.43
C HIS A 65 -28.49 3.81 11.55
N LYS A 66 -28.28 2.53 11.18
CA LYS A 66 -26.94 1.92 11.18
C LYS A 66 -26.00 2.61 10.19
N TYR A 67 -26.49 2.99 9.00
CA TYR A 67 -25.72 3.77 8.03
C TYR A 67 -25.34 5.15 8.58
N MET A 68 -26.26 5.85 9.23
CA MET A 68 -26.01 7.16 9.84
C MET A 68 -24.99 7.07 10.99
N GLN A 69 -25.12 6.06 11.85
CA GLN A 69 -24.11 5.76 12.88
C GLN A 69 -22.74 5.47 12.26
N TRP A 70 -22.68 4.65 11.21
CA TRP A 70 -21.44 4.38 10.48
C TRP A 70 -20.83 5.65 9.87
N GLN A 71 -21.63 6.53 9.27
CA GLN A 71 -21.16 7.81 8.72
C GLN A 71 -20.59 8.72 9.83
N LYS A 72 -21.27 8.81 10.97
CA LYS A 72 -20.80 9.56 12.15
C LYS A 72 -19.47 8.99 12.66
N ALA A 73 -19.40 7.67 12.88
CA ALA A 73 -18.20 6.98 13.34
C ALA A 73 -17.04 7.12 12.34
N LYS A 74 -17.31 7.05 11.03
CA LYS A 74 -16.32 7.27 9.97
C LYS A 74 -15.76 8.68 10.00
N LYS A 75 -16.61 9.70 10.19
CA LYS A 75 -16.19 11.10 10.33
C LYS A 75 -15.34 11.32 11.58
N GLU A 76 -15.74 10.73 12.70
CA GLU A 76 -15.00 10.77 13.96
C GLU A 76 -13.63 10.08 13.85
N LYS A 77 -13.59 8.85 13.30
CA LYS A 77 -12.35 8.11 13.03
C LYS A 77 -11.39 8.92 12.17
N ARG A 78 -11.88 9.53 11.08
CA ARG A 78 -11.08 10.39 10.20
C ARG A 78 -10.56 11.65 10.93
N SER A 79 -11.33 12.19 11.87
CA SER A 79 -10.89 13.33 12.71
C SER A 79 -9.77 12.91 13.66
N LYS A 80 -9.95 11.79 14.38
CA LYS A 80 -8.95 11.22 15.30
C LYS A 80 -7.64 10.87 14.57
N GLU A 81 -7.72 10.24 13.39
CA GLU A 81 -6.54 9.93 12.56
C GLU A 81 -5.79 11.20 12.11
N LYS A 82 -6.53 12.25 11.72
CA LYS A 82 -5.94 13.55 11.38
C LYS A 82 -5.25 14.18 12.58
N GLN A 83 -5.85 14.12 13.77
CA GLN A 83 -5.27 14.65 14.99
C GLN A 83 -4.00 13.90 15.38
N LYS A 84 -4.05 12.56 15.40
CA LYS A 84 -2.87 11.70 15.65
C LYS A 84 -1.74 11.97 14.66
N SER A 85 -2.06 12.17 13.38
CA SER A 85 -1.05 12.54 12.37
C SER A 85 -0.45 13.93 12.60
N LYS A 86 -1.23 14.91 13.07
CA LYS A 86 -0.73 16.25 13.42
C LYS A 86 0.18 16.18 14.65
N GLU A 87 -0.22 15.45 15.68
CA GLU A 87 0.57 15.23 16.90
C GLU A 87 1.89 14.52 16.59
N LYS A 88 1.86 13.45 15.78
CA LYS A 88 3.09 12.77 15.32
C LYS A 88 4.05 13.72 14.59
N ARG A 89 3.53 14.61 13.73
CA ARG A 89 4.34 15.62 13.03
C ARG A 89 4.91 16.67 13.98
N LYS A 90 4.12 17.15 14.95
CA LYS A 90 4.61 18.08 15.99
C LYS A 90 5.71 17.43 16.82
N HIS A 91 5.50 16.19 17.27
CA HIS A 91 6.49 15.42 18.01
C HIS A 91 7.78 15.22 17.21
N ALA A 92 7.68 14.82 15.94
CA ALA A 92 8.86 14.66 15.09
C ALA A 92 9.63 15.98 14.92
N LYS A 93 8.92 17.10 14.73
CA LYS A 93 9.54 18.43 14.63
C LYS A 93 10.23 18.85 15.94
N LEU A 94 9.62 18.58 17.10
CA LEU A 94 10.21 18.91 18.40
C LEU A 94 11.46 18.06 18.71
N ASN A 95 11.49 16.81 18.23
CA ASN A 95 12.59 15.88 18.48
C ASN A 95 13.57 15.76 17.30
N ASN A 96 13.49 16.65 16.30
CA ASN A 96 14.31 16.62 15.08
C ASN A 96 14.32 15.25 14.37
N ILE A 97 13.22 14.51 14.44
CA ILE A 97 13.07 13.22 13.75
C ILE A 97 12.69 13.48 12.29
N ASP A 98 13.51 13.02 11.36
CA ASP A 98 13.19 13.07 9.94
C ASP A 98 12.02 12.10 9.63
N LEU A 99 10.98 12.64 8.99
CA LEU A 99 9.82 11.87 8.54
C LEU A 99 9.88 11.55 7.03
N GLY A 100 11.00 11.91 6.38
CA GLY A 100 11.20 11.80 4.96
C GLY A 100 10.46 12.88 4.16
N PRO A 101 10.63 12.88 2.83
CA PRO A 101 10.10 13.92 1.97
C PRO A 101 8.57 13.91 1.96
N SER A 102 7.98 15.11 1.97
CA SER A 102 6.53 15.25 1.90
C SER A 102 6.00 14.86 0.51
N ARG A 103 4.72 14.48 0.41
CA ARG A 103 4.09 14.22 -0.91
C ARG A 103 4.20 15.42 -1.87
N LYS A 104 4.14 16.66 -1.35
CA LYS A 104 4.30 17.87 -2.16
C LYS A 104 5.73 18.04 -2.68
N GLU A 105 6.70 17.67 -1.84
CA GLU A 105 8.12 17.70 -2.21
C GLU A 105 8.45 16.65 -3.26
N LEU A 106 7.98 15.41 -3.06
CA LEU A 106 8.14 14.33 -4.04
C LEU A 106 7.57 14.75 -5.40
N LYS A 107 6.39 15.39 -5.43
CA LYS A 107 5.81 15.89 -6.69
C LYS A 107 6.68 16.92 -7.44
N ARG A 108 7.55 17.66 -6.73
CA ARG A 108 8.46 18.64 -7.33
C ARG A 108 9.79 18.00 -7.76
N LYS A 109 10.23 16.95 -7.06
CA LYS A 109 11.44 16.17 -7.38
C LYS A 109 11.05 15.04 -8.35
N THR A 110 11.04 15.35 -9.64
CA THR A 110 10.83 14.36 -10.70
C THR A 110 12.14 13.65 -11.05
N MET A 111 12.06 12.43 -11.59
CA MET A 111 13.23 11.70 -12.10
C MET A 111 13.88 12.47 -13.25
N GLU A 112 13.09 13.05 -14.15
CA GLU A 112 13.60 13.89 -15.26
C GLU A 112 14.49 15.06 -14.78
N ALA A 113 14.11 15.71 -13.68
CA ALA A 113 14.87 16.83 -13.09
C ALA A 113 15.99 16.38 -12.13
N SER A 114 16.23 15.07 -12.02
CA SER A 114 17.27 14.51 -11.15
C SER A 114 18.67 14.85 -11.67
N PRO A 115 19.65 15.07 -10.77
CA PRO A 115 21.04 15.17 -11.18
C PRO A 115 21.62 13.84 -11.71
N CYS A 116 20.98 12.70 -11.42
CA CYS A 116 21.40 11.39 -11.93
C CYS A 116 20.65 11.06 -13.23
N GLN A 117 21.40 10.91 -14.31
CA GLN A 117 20.88 10.56 -15.64
C GLN A 117 20.99 9.07 -15.95
N THR A 118 21.70 8.32 -15.10
CA THR A 118 21.77 6.85 -15.19
C THR A 118 20.35 6.26 -15.21
N ALA A 119 20.09 5.35 -16.16
CA ALA A 119 18.82 4.68 -16.30
C ALA A 119 18.84 3.25 -15.76
N VAL A 120 17.74 2.83 -15.15
CA VAL A 120 17.48 1.45 -14.74
C VAL A 120 16.20 0.98 -15.41
N CYS A 121 16.27 -0.16 -16.09
CA CYS A 121 15.11 -0.79 -16.70
C CYS A 121 14.87 -2.17 -16.09
N ILE A 122 13.65 -2.42 -15.63
CA ILE A 122 13.21 -3.73 -15.17
C ILE A 122 12.60 -4.46 -16.36
N ASP A 123 13.19 -5.60 -16.70
CA ASP A 123 12.78 -6.47 -17.81
C ASP A 123 11.71 -7.45 -17.36
N LEU A 124 10.47 -7.25 -17.83
CA LEU A 124 9.31 -8.09 -17.53
C LEU A 124 9.00 -9.10 -18.65
N SER A 125 10.00 -9.46 -19.47
CA SER A 125 9.82 -10.49 -20.50
C SER A 125 9.64 -11.91 -19.95
N PHE A 126 9.80 -12.10 -18.63
CA PHE A 126 9.76 -13.41 -17.95
C PHE A 126 8.43 -13.73 -17.26
N ASP A 127 7.36 -12.99 -17.58
CA ASP A 127 6.03 -13.17 -16.99
C ASP A 127 5.55 -14.62 -16.98
N ASP A 128 5.78 -15.35 -18.08
CA ASP A 128 5.34 -16.73 -18.27
C ASP A 128 6.11 -17.75 -17.42
N LEU A 129 7.29 -17.37 -16.92
CA LEU A 129 8.10 -18.21 -16.03
C LEU A 129 7.64 -18.16 -14.57
N MET A 130 6.78 -17.19 -14.22
CA MET A 130 6.31 -17.02 -12.84
C MET A 130 4.90 -17.56 -12.63
N ILE A 131 4.69 -18.23 -11.50
CA ILE A 131 3.35 -18.45 -10.97
C ILE A 131 2.77 -17.15 -10.41
N ASP A 132 1.44 -17.06 -10.25
CA ASP A 132 0.76 -15.83 -9.77
C ASP A 132 1.30 -15.30 -8.44
N LYS A 133 1.71 -16.20 -7.54
CA LYS A 133 2.30 -15.83 -6.25
C LYS A 133 3.64 -15.10 -6.42
N ASP A 134 4.43 -15.48 -7.41
CA ASP A 134 5.74 -14.90 -7.68
C ASP A 134 5.60 -13.63 -8.52
N MET A 135 4.66 -13.57 -9.46
CA MET A 135 4.26 -12.33 -10.13
C MET A 135 3.84 -11.24 -9.11
N ALA A 136 3.00 -11.59 -8.14
CA ALA A 136 2.62 -10.68 -7.07
C ALA A 136 3.80 -10.23 -6.19
N LYS A 137 4.86 -11.05 -6.06
CA LYS A 137 6.09 -10.65 -5.36
C LYS A 137 6.93 -9.71 -6.23
N THR A 138 7.08 -9.98 -7.52
CA THR A 138 7.77 -9.11 -8.49
C THR A 138 7.14 -7.73 -8.52
N VAL A 139 5.82 -7.63 -8.64
CA VAL A 139 5.10 -6.35 -8.57
C VAL A 139 5.39 -5.64 -7.26
N LYS A 140 5.30 -6.33 -6.10
CA LYS A 140 5.65 -5.74 -4.80
C LYS A 140 7.08 -5.22 -4.74
N GLN A 141 8.04 -5.91 -5.35
CA GLN A 141 9.42 -5.44 -5.45
C GLN A 141 9.51 -4.17 -6.30
N ILE A 142 8.80 -4.10 -7.44
CA ILE A 142 8.71 -2.88 -8.26
C ILE A 142 8.13 -1.72 -7.45
N LEU A 143 7.04 -1.95 -6.67
CA LEU A 143 6.46 -0.91 -5.81
C LEU A 143 7.50 -0.36 -4.82
N ARG A 144 8.34 -1.25 -4.27
CA ARG A 144 9.42 -0.89 -3.35
C ARG A 144 10.53 -0.13 -4.06
N VAL A 145 11.03 -0.62 -5.19
CA VAL A 145 12.06 0.05 -6.01
C VAL A 145 11.62 1.48 -6.33
N TYR A 146 10.40 1.67 -6.81
CA TYR A 146 9.87 3.00 -7.09
C TYR A 146 9.80 3.89 -5.85
N THR A 147 9.34 3.34 -4.72
CA THR A 147 9.21 4.05 -3.44
C THR A 147 10.55 4.54 -2.92
N GLU A 148 11.59 3.69 -2.98
CA GLU A 148 12.95 4.03 -2.57
C GLU A 148 13.60 5.02 -3.55
N ASN A 149 13.50 4.76 -4.85
CA ASN A 149 14.10 5.63 -5.88
C ASN A 149 13.55 7.06 -5.80
N ARG A 150 12.23 7.23 -5.62
CA ARG A 150 11.62 8.56 -5.44
C ARG A 150 12.09 9.33 -4.20
N ARG A 151 12.63 8.63 -3.20
CA ARG A 151 13.14 9.23 -1.96
C ARG A 151 14.66 9.37 -1.93
N ALA A 152 15.36 8.83 -2.92
CA ALA A 152 16.79 8.99 -3.05
C ALA A 152 17.17 10.47 -3.21
N SER A 153 18.39 10.81 -2.82
CA SER A 153 18.94 12.16 -3.03
C SER A 153 19.05 12.50 -4.51
N ALA A 154 19.39 11.51 -5.34
CA ALA A 154 19.45 11.58 -6.78
C ALA A 154 18.70 10.37 -7.39
N PRO A 155 17.38 10.47 -7.61
CA PRO A 155 16.61 9.40 -8.24
C PRO A 155 17.14 9.05 -9.63
N MET A 156 17.24 7.76 -9.95
CA MET A 156 17.64 7.28 -11.28
C MET A 156 16.43 7.31 -12.24
N GLN A 157 16.68 7.34 -13.54
CA GLN A 157 15.61 7.24 -14.54
C GLN A 157 15.07 5.80 -14.56
N LEU A 158 13.81 5.60 -14.20
CA LEU A 158 13.25 4.25 -14.01
C LEU A 158 12.31 3.85 -15.17
N HIS A 159 12.50 2.64 -15.67
CA HIS A 159 11.76 2.09 -16.80
C HIS A 159 11.25 0.68 -16.49
N LEU A 160 10.05 0.33 -16.96
CA LEU A 160 9.58 -1.05 -17.09
C LEU A 160 9.46 -1.39 -18.57
N SER A 161 10.13 -2.46 -19.02
CA SER A 161 10.00 -2.97 -20.38
C SER A 161 9.20 -4.26 -20.41
N SER A 162 8.68 -4.63 -21.57
CA SER A 162 7.78 -5.77 -21.74
C SER A 162 6.57 -5.73 -20.79
N PHE A 163 6.13 -4.53 -20.38
CA PHE A 163 5.06 -4.33 -19.40
C PHE A 163 3.68 -4.54 -20.05
N LYS A 164 3.28 -5.80 -20.19
CA LYS A 164 2.02 -6.23 -20.83
C LYS A 164 1.53 -7.53 -20.21
N GLY A 165 0.29 -7.93 -20.50
CA GLY A 165 -0.25 -9.20 -19.99
C GLY A 165 -0.25 -9.28 -18.47
N ARG A 166 0.31 -10.35 -17.92
CA ARG A 166 0.20 -10.72 -16.49
C ARG A 166 0.84 -9.69 -15.56
N SER A 167 1.99 -9.11 -15.91
CA SER A 167 2.62 -8.06 -15.10
C SER A 167 1.74 -6.82 -14.98
N LYS A 168 1.06 -6.46 -16.09
CA LYS A 168 0.17 -5.30 -16.15
C LYS A 168 -1.11 -5.55 -15.37
N GLU A 169 -1.72 -6.72 -15.53
CA GLU A 169 -2.90 -7.15 -14.77
C GLU A 169 -2.65 -7.17 -13.25
N GLU A 170 -1.49 -7.67 -12.81
CA GLU A 170 -1.14 -7.68 -11.39
C GLU A 170 -0.88 -6.25 -10.88
N MET A 171 -0.22 -5.40 -11.67
CA MET A 171 0.01 -3.98 -11.34
C MET A 171 -1.30 -3.18 -11.22
N GLU A 172 -2.33 -3.51 -12.01
CA GLU A 172 -3.64 -2.84 -11.97
C GLU A 172 -4.36 -2.95 -10.62
N ARG A 173 -4.02 -3.96 -9.80
CA ARG A 173 -4.51 -4.09 -8.42
C ARG A 173 -4.00 -2.97 -7.51
N HIS A 174 -2.99 -2.21 -7.93
CA HIS A 174 -2.38 -1.13 -7.16
C HIS A 174 -2.82 0.25 -7.67
N ASN A 175 -3.79 0.84 -6.98
CA ASN A 175 -4.36 2.14 -7.36
C ASN A 175 -3.31 3.26 -7.49
N GLY A 176 -3.34 3.93 -8.65
CA GLY A 176 -2.61 5.18 -8.89
C GLY A 176 -1.22 5.02 -9.48
N TYR A 177 -0.81 3.79 -9.87
CA TYR A 177 0.46 3.54 -10.56
C TYR A 177 0.59 4.29 -11.88
N GLN A 178 -0.54 4.58 -12.54
CA GLN A 178 -0.59 5.33 -13.80
C GLN A 178 -0.08 6.78 -13.69
N HIS A 179 -0.02 7.31 -12.46
CA HIS A 179 0.48 8.66 -12.18
C HIS A 179 1.89 8.63 -11.60
N TRP A 180 2.57 7.49 -11.70
CA TRP A 180 3.93 7.35 -11.24
C TRP A 180 4.88 8.04 -12.20
N ASP A 181 5.94 8.56 -11.61
CA ASP A 181 7.05 9.17 -12.33
C ASP A 181 8.01 8.04 -12.73
N ILE A 182 7.65 7.29 -13.76
CA ILE A 182 8.34 6.11 -14.28
C ILE A 182 7.88 5.91 -15.74
N HIS A 183 8.75 5.37 -16.59
CA HIS A 183 8.39 5.06 -17.97
C HIS A 183 7.91 3.61 -18.11
N PHE A 184 6.66 3.42 -18.54
CA PHE A 184 6.09 2.12 -18.87
C PHE A 184 6.19 1.86 -20.37
N HIS A 185 6.76 0.72 -20.76
CA HIS A 185 6.90 0.31 -22.15
C HIS A 185 6.36 -1.10 -22.37
N GLU A 186 5.49 -1.26 -23.38
CA GLU A 186 5.01 -2.60 -23.79
C GLU A 186 6.05 -3.36 -24.63
N SER A 187 6.97 -2.64 -25.27
CA SER A 187 8.08 -3.17 -26.07
C SER A 187 9.22 -3.75 -25.22
N HIS A 188 10.04 -4.60 -25.83
CA HIS A 188 11.23 -5.16 -25.19
C HIS A 188 12.34 -4.10 -25.06
N TYR A 189 13.21 -4.17 -24.04
CA TYR A 189 14.26 -3.17 -23.80
C TYR A 189 15.21 -2.98 -24.99
N LEU A 190 15.45 -4.03 -25.77
CA LEU A 190 16.27 -4.00 -26.99
C LEU A 190 15.69 -3.08 -28.09
N ASP A 191 14.39 -2.81 -28.07
CA ASP A 191 13.71 -1.95 -29.04
C ASP A 191 13.57 -0.50 -28.56
N ILE A 192 13.81 -0.26 -27.27
CA ILE A 192 13.62 1.04 -26.61
C ILE A 192 14.95 1.80 -26.50
N PHE A 193 16.06 1.08 -26.30
CA PHE A 193 17.36 1.66 -26.02
C PHE A 193 18.43 1.24 -27.03
N PRO A 194 19.42 2.10 -27.33
CA PRO A 194 20.59 1.73 -28.13
C PRO A 194 21.38 0.60 -27.46
N ARG A 195 21.76 -0.41 -28.24
CA ARG A 195 22.44 -1.62 -27.71
C ARG A 195 23.77 -1.34 -27.02
N ASP A 196 24.51 -0.35 -27.50
CA ASP A 196 25.80 0.09 -26.95
C ASP A 196 25.68 0.74 -25.56
N LYS A 197 24.47 1.13 -25.16
CA LYS A 197 24.17 1.70 -23.84
C LYS A 197 23.69 0.67 -22.83
N LEU A 198 23.34 -0.53 -23.25
CA LEU A 198 22.71 -1.53 -22.40
C LEU A 198 23.76 -2.31 -21.60
N VAL A 199 23.50 -2.47 -20.30
CA VAL A 199 24.29 -3.34 -19.40
C VAL A 199 23.31 -4.22 -18.62
N TYR A 200 23.32 -5.53 -18.89
CA TYR A 200 22.44 -6.46 -18.18
C TYR A 200 23.07 -6.92 -16.87
N LEU A 201 22.43 -6.65 -15.73
CA LEU A 201 22.90 -7.04 -14.41
C LEU A 201 22.47 -8.48 -14.11
N THR A 202 23.44 -9.37 -13.97
CA THR A 202 23.22 -10.78 -13.60
C THR A 202 24.35 -11.27 -12.70
N SER A 203 24.02 -12.17 -11.76
CA SER A 203 25.00 -12.82 -10.88
C SER A 203 25.95 -13.76 -11.62
N ASP A 204 25.55 -14.22 -12.81
CA ASP A 204 26.29 -15.23 -13.59
C ASP A 204 27.27 -14.58 -14.59
N SER A 205 27.45 -13.26 -14.53
CA SER A 205 28.39 -12.52 -15.37
C SER A 205 29.83 -12.68 -14.86
N ASP A 206 30.77 -12.98 -15.75
CA ASP A 206 32.21 -12.95 -15.45
C ASP A 206 32.74 -11.52 -15.25
N ASN A 207 32.00 -10.51 -15.72
CA ASN A 207 32.37 -9.10 -15.60
C ASN A 207 31.90 -8.51 -14.26
N VAL A 208 32.81 -7.81 -13.57
CA VAL A 208 32.51 -7.09 -12.33
C VAL A 208 32.28 -5.61 -12.65
N ILE A 209 31.13 -5.08 -12.25
CA ILE A 209 30.86 -3.64 -12.33
C ILE A 209 31.51 -2.91 -11.17
N HIS A 210 32.35 -1.92 -11.47
CA HIS A 210 33.03 -1.11 -10.45
C HIS A 210 32.37 0.25 -10.23
N ASN A 211 31.85 0.86 -11.30
CA ASN A 211 31.22 2.17 -11.27
C ASN A 211 29.99 2.18 -12.19
N LEU A 212 29.02 3.03 -11.89
CA LEU A 212 27.89 3.30 -12.77
C LEU A 212 28.21 4.49 -13.67
N GLU A 213 28.02 4.30 -14.97
CA GLU A 213 28.10 5.33 -16.00
C GLU A 213 26.73 5.98 -16.26
N ASP A 214 26.69 7.32 -16.33
CA ASP A 214 25.46 8.11 -16.47
C ASP A 214 24.76 8.00 -17.83
N ASP A 215 25.47 7.55 -18.88
CA ASP A 215 24.93 7.40 -20.23
C ASP A 215 24.46 5.97 -20.55
N LYS A 216 24.54 5.05 -19.57
CA LYS A 216 24.15 3.65 -19.69
C LYS A 216 22.75 3.38 -19.12
N VAL A 217 22.18 2.27 -19.57
CA VAL A 217 20.92 1.71 -19.09
C VAL A 217 21.19 0.33 -18.50
N TYR A 218 21.00 0.22 -17.19
CA TYR A 218 21.20 -1.02 -16.45
C TYR A 218 19.91 -1.83 -16.42
N ILE A 219 19.96 -3.04 -16.99
CA ILE A 219 18.81 -3.94 -17.07
C ILE A 219 18.81 -4.89 -15.87
N ILE A 220 17.67 -5.01 -15.19
CA ILE A 220 17.43 -5.96 -14.10
C ILE A 220 16.30 -6.88 -14.52
N GLY A 221 16.51 -8.20 -14.44
CA GLY A 221 15.44 -9.17 -14.67
C GLY A 221 14.33 -9.04 -13.63
N GLY A 222 13.11 -8.72 -14.07
CA GLY A 222 11.91 -8.62 -13.25
C GLY A 222 11.33 -10.00 -12.93
N LEU A 223 12.08 -10.82 -12.20
CA LEU A 223 11.74 -12.21 -11.93
C LEU A 223 11.94 -12.58 -10.45
N VAL A 224 11.06 -13.46 -9.95
CA VAL A 224 11.24 -14.17 -8.68
C VAL A 224 11.31 -15.67 -8.96
N ASP A 225 12.51 -16.24 -8.83
CA ASP A 225 12.86 -17.61 -9.25
C ASP A 225 13.05 -18.59 -8.06
N HIS A 226 13.28 -18.11 -6.83
CA HIS A 226 13.71 -18.96 -5.69
C HIS A 226 14.96 -19.81 -6.00
N ASN A 227 15.81 -19.37 -6.94
CA ASN A 227 16.99 -20.07 -7.46
C ASN A 227 16.67 -21.42 -8.16
N GLY A 228 15.46 -21.61 -8.69
CA GLY A 228 15.05 -22.82 -9.41
C GLY A 228 15.58 -22.88 -10.86
N HIS A 229 15.75 -21.74 -11.52
CA HIS A 229 16.19 -21.58 -12.89
C HIS A 229 17.67 -21.21 -12.94
N LYS A 230 18.52 -22.03 -12.30
CA LYS A 230 19.94 -21.72 -12.13
C LYS A 230 20.76 -21.65 -13.43
N MET A 231 20.20 -21.80 -14.64
CA MET A 231 20.99 -22.00 -15.88
C MET A 231 20.38 -21.49 -17.21
N ASP A 232 19.27 -20.73 -17.26
CA ASP A 232 18.67 -20.34 -18.56
C ASP A 232 18.65 -18.83 -18.89
N PHE A 233 19.04 -17.96 -17.95
CA PHE A 233 19.02 -16.49 -18.16
C PHE A 233 19.95 -16.02 -19.29
N LEU A 234 21.10 -16.68 -19.44
CA LEU A 234 22.10 -16.34 -20.46
C LEU A 234 21.67 -16.67 -21.90
N ARG A 235 20.62 -17.48 -22.10
CA ARG A 235 20.11 -17.80 -23.44
C ARG A 235 19.06 -16.82 -23.96
N ALA A 236 18.29 -16.19 -23.07
CA ALA A 236 17.30 -15.18 -23.43
C ALA A 236 17.93 -13.78 -23.57
N SER A 237 18.92 -13.45 -22.72
CA SER A 237 19.72 -12.25 -22.87
C SER A 237 20.82 -12.53 -23.90
N ALA A 238 20.56 -12.19 -25.16
CA ALA A 238 21.55 -12.24 -26.21
C ALA A 238 22.77 -11.38 -25.84
N THR A 239 23.74 -12.00 -25.18
CA THR A 239 25.18 -11.66 -25.10
C THR A 239 25.48 -10.21 -25.48
N ILE A 240 25.24 -9.27 -24.57
CA ILE A 240 25.96 -7.99 -24.60
C ILE A 240 27.19 -8.23 -23.73
N LYS A 241 28.23 -8.73 -24.38
CA LYS A 241 29.59 -8.69 -23.82
C LYS A 241 29.97 -7.21 -23.73
N LEU A 242 30.35 -6.77 -22.54
CA LEU A 242 31.23 -5.61 -22.37
C LEU A 242 32.51 -5.81 -23.18
#